data_AF-A0A8S3CAK9-F1
#
_entry.id   AF-A0A8S3CAK9-F1
#
_cell.length_a   1.000
_cell.length_b   1.000
_cell.length_c   1.000
_cell.angle_alpha   90.00
_cell.angle_beta   90.00
_cell.angle_gamma   90.00
#
_symmetry.space_group_name_H-M   'P 1'
#
loop_
_entity.id
_entity.type
_entity.pdbx_description
1 polymer ?
#
loop_
_entity_poly.entity_id
_entity_poly.type
_entity_poly.pdbx_seq_one_letter_code
_entity_poly.pdbx_strand_id
1 'polypeptide(L)'
;CKLDSTAVTFDDIPNLNSLQGAIPSVYNNISWTNAQYLNATASVSSDYKYVCSSGQMVCWLNVPMTMQTSIANTTCTINSFVIAASWSNYITVTIVGYFTSTQIYTTTVAINTYTKQIMELN
;
A
#
# COMPACT_ATOMS: atom_id res chain seq x y z
N CYS A 1 -2.50 -0.11 14.63
CA CYS A 1 -1.07 0.23 14.43
C CYS A 1 -0.31 -0.23 15.66
N LYS A 2 0.92 -0.76 15.52
CA LYS A 2 1.78 -1.11 16.67
C LYS A 2 2.18 0.16 17.43
N LEU A 3 2.48 0.04 18.73
CA LEU A 3 2.99 1.17 19.53
C LEU A 3 4.28 1.71 18.88
N ASP A 4 4.44 3.03 18.88
CA ASP A 4 5.56 3.77 18.26
C ASP A 4 5.69 3.63 16.73
N SER A 5 4.67 3.12 16.05
CA SER A 5 4.61 3.06 14.59
C SER A 5 3.73 4.17 14.00
N THR A 6 4.15 4.71 12.86
CA THR A 6 3.31 5.64 12.07
C THR A 6 2.35 4.83 11.19
N ALA A 7 1.06 5.14 11.26
CA ALA A 7 0.09 4.67 10.27
C ALA A 7 0.17 5.56 9.02
N VAL A 8 0.27 4.94 7.85
CA VAL A 8 0.17 5.64 6.56
C VAL A 8 -1.13 5.24 5.89
N THR A 9 -1.97 6.23 5.69
CA THR A 9 -3.28 6.16 5.04
C THR A 9 -3.18 7.04 3.80
N PHE A 10 -3.33 6.44 2.63
CA PHE A 10 -3.09 7.17 1.38
C PHE A 10 -4.20 8.18 1.09
N ASP A 11 -5.41 7.95 1.59
CA ASP A 11 -6.54 8.87 1.54
C ASP A 11 -6.38 10.10 2.42
N ASP A 12 -5.54 10.06 3.45
CA ASP A 12 -5.18 11.25 4.24
C ASP A 12 -4.11 12.13 3.54
N ILE A 13 -3.49 11.63 2.47
CA ILE A 13 -2.59 12.43 1.63
C ILE A 13 -3.44 13.20 0.62
N PRO A 14 -3.24 14.53 0.43
CA PRO A 14 -4.05 15.32 -0.48
C PRO A 14 -3.99 14.80 -1.92
N ASN A 15 -5.15 14.42 -2.45
CA ASN A 15 -5.28 14.08 -3.85
C ASN A 15 -5.47 15.35 -4.70
N LEU A 16 -4.46 15.69 -5.49
CA LEU A 16 -4.51 16.84 -6.40
C LEU A 16 -5.45 16.62 -7.61
N ASN A 17 -5.96 15.41 -7.84
CA ASN A 17 -6.87 15.05 -8.94
C ASN A 17 -8.03 14.15 -8.47
N SER A 18 -9.25 14.67 -8.47
CA SER A 18 -10.44 14.02 -7.88
C SER A 18 -10.88 12.67 -8.49
N LEU A 19 -10.34 12.24 -9.64
CA LEU A 19 -10.74 11.00 -10.32
C LEU A 19 -9.66 9.91 -10.26
N GLN A 20 -8.45 10.25 -10.69
CA GLN A 20 -7.29 9.36 -10.67
C GLN A 20 -6.03 10.24 -10.76
N GLY A 21 -5.11 10.08 -9.82
CA GLY A 21 -3.94 10.95 -9.71
C GLY A 21 -2.76 10.19 -9.11
N ALA A 22 -1.55 10.70 -9.36
CA ALA A 22 -0.39 10.22 -8.64
C ALA A 22 -0.53 10.57 -7.16
N ILE A 23 -0.29 9.59 -6.29
CA ILE A 23 -0.14 9.85 -4.86
C ILE A 23 1.18 10.60 -4.68
N PRO A 24 1.22 11.76 -3.99
CA PRO A 24 2.48 12.43 -3.65
C PRO A 24 3.52 11.44 -3.14
N SER A 25 4.70 11.44 -3.76
CA SER A 25 5.66 10.33 -3.64
C SER A 25 6.48 10.35 -2.35
N VAL A 26 6.25 11.28 -1.43
CA VAL A 26 7.02 11.45 -0.19
C VAL A 26 6.09 11.82 0.96
N TYR A 27 6.22 11.11 2.08
CA TYR A 27 5.55 11.40 3.34
C TYR A 27 6.36 10.88 4.52
N ASN A 28 6.55 11.69 5.55
CA ASN A 28 7.23 11.31 6.81
C ASN A 28 8.56 10.53 6.60
N ASN A 29 9.47 11.07 5.77
CA ASN A 29 10.76 10.45 5.40
C ASN A 29 10.67 9.10 4.69
N ILE A 30 9.48 8.70 4.20
CA ILE A 30 9.29 7.56 3.33
C ILE A 30 8.98 8.11 1.93
N SER A 31 9.53 7.48 0.90
CA SER A 31 9.17 7.76 -0.49
C SER A 31 8.67 6.51 -1.18
N TRP A 32 7.85 6.70 -2.22
CA TRP A 32 7.35 5.62 -3.04
C TRP A 32 7.20 5.99 -4.51
N THR A 33 7.15 4.95 -5.34
CA THR A 33 6.89 5.05 -6.78
C THR A 33 5.73 4.15 -7.16
N ASN A 34 5.11 4.44 -8.31
CA ASN A 34 4.05 3.61 -8.91
C ASN A 34 2.78 3.44 -8.05
N ALA A 35 2.47 4.43 -7.21
CA ALA A 35 1.24 4.47 -6.42
C ALA A 35 0.27 5.50 -7.02
N GLN A 36 -0.97 5.10 -7.27
CA GLN A 36 -2.01 5.96 -7.81
C GLN A 36 -3.25 5.95 -6.93
N TYR A 37 -3.96 7.07 -6.90
CA TYR A 37 -5.29 7.15 -6.33
C TYR A 37 -6.30 6.47 -7.25
N LEU A 38 -7.15 5.62 -6.68
CA LEU A 38 -8.36 5.12 -7.34
C LEU A 38 -9.57 5.42 -6.47
N ASN A 39 -10.62 5.95 -7.07
CA ASN A 39 -11.90 6.12 -6.38
C ASN A 39 -12.59 4.75 -6.23
N ALA A 40 -12.60 4.22 -5.01
CA ALA A 40 -13.20 2.93 -4.67
C ALA A 40 -14.72 2.93 -4.90
N THR A 41 -15.39 4.08 -4.76
CA THR A 41 -16.85 4.17 -4.96
C THR A 41 -17.26 4.13 -6.43
N ALA A 42 -16.36 4.47 -7.35
CA ALA A 42 -16.59 4.28 -8.78
C ALA A 42 -16.55 2.78 -9.19
N SER A 43 -16.02 1.92 -8.31
CA SER A 43 -15.89 0.47 -8.52
C SER A 43 -16.77 -0.30 -7.53
N VAL A 44 -18.09 -0.06 -7.57
CA VAL A 44 -19.09 -0.57 -6.60
C VAL A 44 -19.11 -2.09 -6.43
N SER A 45 -18.66 -2.85 -7.45
CA SER A 45 -18.57 -4.31 -7.42
C SER A 45 -17.25 -4.84 -6.87
N SER A 46 -16.38 -3.97 -6.32
CA SER A 46 -15.06 -4.33 -5.81
C SER A 46 -14.95 -4.17 -4.30
N ASP A 47 -13.90 -4.78 -3.76
CA ASP A 47 -13.57 -4.73 -2.34
C ASP A 47 -12.77 -3.52 -1.89
N TYR A 48 -12.52 -2.58 -2.81
CA TYR A 48 -11.78 -1.37 -2.48
C TYR A 48 -12.42 -0.55 -1.36
N LYS A 49 -13.75 -0.65 -1.19
CA LYS A 49 -14.46 -0.03 -0.06
C LYS A 49 -13.96 -0.49 1.31
N TYR A 50 -13.41 -1.70 1.43
CA TYR A 50 -12.92 -2.24 2.70
C TYR A 50 -11.49 -1.83 3.04
N VAL A 51 -10.78 -1.19 2.10
CA VAL A 51 -9.43 -0.66 2.31
C VAL A 51 -9.38 0.88 2.27
N CYS A 52 -10.55 1.52 2.18
CA CYS A 52 -10.70 2.95 2.48
C CYS A 52 -10.56 3.17 4.00
N SER A 53 -9.84 4.20 4.42
CA SER A 53 -9.66 4.52 5.84
C SER A 53 -10.62 5.61 6.31
N SER A 54 -10.58 6.78 5.67
CA SER A 54 -11.35 7.98 5.99
C SER A 54 -12.18 8.49 4.80
N GLY A 55 -11.82 8.12 3.57
CA GLY A 55 -12.40 8.66 2.34
C GLY A 55 -12.91 7.61 1.34
N GLN A 56 -12.98 8.02 0.08
CA GLN A 56 -13.38 7.17 -1.06
C GLN A 56 -12.18 6.69 -1.88
N MET A 57 -10.98 7.17 -1.57
CA MET A 57 -9.79 6.92 -2.37
C MET A 57 -8.96 5.79 -1.76
N VAL A 58 -8.35 4.97 -2.60
CA VAL A 58 -7.43 3.91 -2.19
C VAL A 58 -6.12 4.03 -2.97
N CYS A 59 -5.05 3.49 -2.41
CA CYS A 59 -3.82 3.25 -3.17
C CYS A 59 -4.01 2.06 -4.10
N TRP A 60 -3.96 2.32 -5.40
CA TRP A 60 -4.09 1.34 -6.46
C TRP A 60 -2.75 1.07 -7.12
N LEU A 61 -2.49 -0.22 -7.36
CA LEU A 61 -1.25 -0.72 -7.94
C LEU A 61 -1.59 -1.56 -9.18
N ASN A 62 -1.05 -1.18 -10.34
CA ASN A 62 -1.06 -1.97 -11.58
C ASN A 62 0.33 -2.45 -12.01
N VAL A 63 1.37 -1.95 -11.35
CA VAL A 63 2.76 -2.38 -11.45
C VAL A 63 3.35 -2.41 -10.03
N PRO A 64 4.50 -3.08 -9.79
CA PRO A 64 5.11 -3.11 -8.47
C PRO A 64 5.38 -1.72 -7.91
N MET A 65 4.91 -1.47 -6.69
CA MET A 65 5.24 -0.29 -5.89
C MET A 65 6.62 -0.50 -5.25
N THR A 66 7.46 0.53 -5.29
CA THR A 66 8.66 0.58 -4.45
C THR A 66 8.42 1.57 -3.33
N MET A 67 8.78 1.18 -2.10
CA MET A 67 8.79 2.05 -0.93
C MET A 67 10.20 2.03 -0.34
N GLN A 68 10.72 3.20 0.04
CA GLN A 68 12.07 3.35 0.58
C GLN A 68 12.16 4.50 1.57
N THR A 69 13.15 4.45 2.45
CA THR A 69 13.50 5.57 3.32
C THR A 69 14.12 6.70 2.47
N SER A 70 13.80 7.94 2.83
CA SER A 70 14.42 9.15 2.25
C SER A 70 15.77 9.47 2.91
N ILE A 71 16.12 8.74 3.97
CA ILE A 71 17.36 8.90 4.73
C ILE A 71 18.29 7.76 4.35
N ALA A 72 19.45 8.10 3.79
CA ALA A 72 20.43 7.11 3.35
C ALA A 72 20.82 6.13 4.46
N ASN A 73 21.02 4.86 4.09
CA ASN A 73 21.47 3.79 5.00
C ASN A 73 20.56 3.55 6.21
N THR A 74 19.28 3.88 6.13
CA THR A 74 18.29 3.57 7.16
C THR A 74 17.29 2.54 6.65
N THR A 75 16.78 1.72 7.56
CA THR A 75 15.71 0.77 7.30
C THR A 75 14.37 1.35 7.76
N CYS A 76 13.30 1.04 7.03
CA CYS A 76 11.94 1.18 7.54
C CYS A 76 11.38 -0.19 7.88
N THR A 77 10.65 -0.30 8.98
CA THR A 77 9.94 -1.52 9.35
C THR A 77 8.47 -1.36 9.00
N ILE A 78 8.01 -2.12 8.01
CA ILE A 78 6.58 -2.28 7.75
C ILE A 78 6.10 -3.35 8.73
N ASN A 79 5.29 -2.95 9.72
CA ASN A 79 4.76 -3.88 10.72
C ASN A 79 3.50 -4.60 10.20
N SER A 80 2.71 -3.89 9.41
CA SER A 80 1.46 -4.40 8.85
C SER A 80 0.99 -3.52 7.71
N PHE A 81 0.19 -4.07 6.82
CA PHE A 81 -0.58 -3.30 5.83
C PHE A 81 -1.89 -4.02 5.52
N VAL A 82 -2.83 -3.28 4.93
CA VAL A 82 -4.11 -3.81 4.48
C VAL A 82 -4.15 -3.76 2.96
N ILE A 83 -4.55 -4.86 2.34
CA ILE A 83 -4.65 -4.98 0.89
C ILE A 83 -5.92 -5.75 0.51
N ALA A 84 -6.45 -5.45 -0.68
CA ALA A 84 -7.61 -6.13 -1.24
C ALA A 84 -7.46 -6.30 -2.76
N ALA A 85 -8.02 -7.38 -3.29
CA ALA A 85 -8.12 -7.63 -4.73
C ALA A 85 -9.53 -7.29 -5.24
N SER A 86 -9.61 -6.74 -6.45
CA SER A 86 -10.90 -6.34 -7.05
C SER A 86 -11.40 -7.28 -8.14
N TRP A 87 -10.52 -8.01 -8.82
CA TRP A 87 -10.90 -8.69 -10.08
C TRP A 87 -10.50 -10.18 -10.16
N SER A 88 -9.63 -10.67 -9.27
CA SER A 88 -9.28 -12.10 -9.21
C SER A 88 -9.02 -12.57 -7.80
N ASN A 89 -9.42 -13.82 -7.54
CA ASN A 89 -8.98 -14.58 -6.37
C ASN A 89 -7.53 -15.04 -6.55
N TYR A 90 -6.88 -15.38 -5.44
CA TYR A 90 -5.51 -15.89 -5.40
C TYR A 90 -4.47 -14.99 -6.11
N ILE A 91 -4.65 -13.67 -6.04
CA ILE A 91 -3.60 -12.75 -6.47
C ILE A 91 -2.47 -12.88 -5.45
N THR A 92 -1.28 -13.22 -5.94
CA THR A 92 -0.10 -13.35 -5.10
C THR A 92 0.57 -11.99 -4.94
N VAL A 93 0.69 -11.54 -3.69
CA VAL A 93 1.44 -10.35 -3.32
C VAL A 93 2.73 -10.78 -2.66
N THR A 94 3.84 -10.40 -3.27
CA THR A 94 5.19 -10.64 -2.74
C THR A 94 5.78 -9.33 -2.25
N ILE A 95 6.31 -9.33 -1.04
CA ILE A 95 7.03 -8.20 -0.48
C ILE A 95 8.48 -8.62 -0.35
N VAL A 96 9.37 -7.80 -0.89
CA VAL A 96 10.81 -8.05 -0.83
C VAL A 96 11.47 -6.82 -0.22
N GLY A 97 12.19 -7.05 0.89
CA GLY A 97 12.93 -6.02 1.60
C GLY A 97 14.41 -6.08 1.27
N TYR A 98 15.00 -4.93 0.95
CA TYR A 98 16.43 -4.79 0.65
C TYR A 98 17.10 -3.80 1.60
N PHE A 99 18.35 -4.08 1.96
CA PHE A 99 19.26 -3.11 2.56
C PHE A 99 20.52 -3.04 1.69
N THR A 100 20.87 -1.84 1.21
CA THR A 100 22.05 -1.60 0.35
C THR A 100 22.21 -2.66 -0.76
N SER A 101 21.11 -2.98 -1.46
CA SER A 101 21.01 -4.00 -2.53
C SER A 101 21.00 -5.47 -2.10
N THR A 102 21.23 -5.78 -0.82
CA THR A 102 21.09 -7.15 -0.29
C THR A 102 19.64 -7.40 0.13
N GLN A 103 19.03 -8.46 -0.38
CA GLN A 103 17.72 -8.89 0.09
C GLN A 103 17.84 -9.38 1.55
N ILE A 104 17.05 -8.80 2.44
CA ILE A 104 17.02 -9.14 3.87
C ILE A 104 15.67 -9.73 4.31
N TYR A 105 14.63 -9.60 3.49
CA TYR A 105 13.29 -10.06 3.80
C TYR A 105 12.55 -10.49 2.54
N THR A 106 11.76 -11.55 2.62
CA THR A 106 10.78 -11.89 1.60
C THR A 106 9.59 -12.58 2.25
N THR A 107 8.38 -12.16 1.87
CA THR A 107 7.16 -12.86 2.24
C THR A 107 6.18 -12.79 1.10
N THR A 108 5.30 -13.79 1.05
CA THR A 108 4.30 -13.93 0.00
C THR A 108 2.98 -14.28 0.61
N VAL A 109 1.92 -13.63 0.15
CA VAL A 109 0.55 -13.95 0.53
C VAL A 109 -0.33 -14.05 -0.71
N ALA A 110 -1.32 -14.93 -0.66
CA ALA A 110 -2.41 -14.92 -1.62
C ALA A 110 -3.56 -14.09 -1.05
N ILE A 111 -4.01 -13.09 -1.80
CA ILE A 111 -5.21 -12.29 -1.50
C ILE A 111 -6.36 -12.75 -2.40
N ASN A 112 -7.59 -12.70 -1.87
CA ASN A 112 -8.79 -13.04 -2.62
C ASN A 112 -9.65 -11.81 -2.88
N THR A 113 -10.47 -11.88 -3.93
CA THR A 113 -11.60 -10.94 -4.07
C THR A 113 -12.57 -11.14 -2.91
N TYR A 114 -13.27 -10.07 -2.52
CA TYR A 114 -14.34 -10.14 -1.52
C TYR A 114 -13.89 -10.39 -0.07
N THR A 115 -12.58 -10.34 0.19
CA THR A 115 -12.01 -10.37 1.55
C THR A 115 -10.90 -9.33 1.72
N LYS A 116 -10.96 -8.53 2.80
CA LYS A 116 -9.79 -7.76 3.26
C LYS A 116 -8.80 -8.68 3.96
N GLN A 117 -7.50 -8.47 3.73
CA GLN A 117 -6.46 -9.16 4.46
C GLN A 117 -5.56 -8.16 5.18
N ILE A 118 -5.44 -8.33 6.50
CA ILE A 118 -4.40 -7.69 7.29
C ILE A 118 -3.21 -8.62 7.23
N MET A 119 -2.09 -8.12 6.72
CA MET A 119 -0.82 -8.82 6.84
C MET A 119 -0.05 -8.26 8.02
N GLU A 120 0.36 -9.13 8.93
CA GLU A 120 1.34 -8.82 9.96
C GLU A 120 2.71 -9.32 9.50
N LEU A 121 3.69 -8.43 9.54
CA LEU A 121 5.07 -8.72 9.16
C LEU A 121 5.87 -8.84 10.46
N ASN A 122 6.37 -10.05 10.73
CA ASN A 122 7.25 -10.34 11.87
C ASN A 122 8.67 -9.84 11.61
#